data_AF-A0A3L6T8C1-F1
#
_entry.id   AF-A0A3L6T8C1-F1
#
_cell.length_a   1.000
_cell.length_b   1.000
_cell.length_c   1.000
_cell.angle_alpha   90.00
_cell.angle_beta   90.00
_cell.angle_gamma   90.00
#
_symmetry.space_group_name_H-M   'P 1'
#
loop_
_entity.id
_entity.type
_entity.pdbx_description
1 polymer ?
#
loop_
_entity_poly.entity_id
_entity_poly.type
_entity_poly.pdbx_seq_one_letter_code
_entity_poly.pdbx_strand_id
1 'polypeptide(L)'
;MAGAVYAYAGGFLLLGIAIAWSTASTSSPILAEIVPEKARTAAYALDMCFENVVASFGTPVVGILAERVFGYQPRAAADRENAAALGKAIFAEIAVPATICCLTYSAMY
;
A
#
# COMPACT_ATOMS: atom_id res chain seq x y z
N MET A 1 -25.04 5.05 12.23
CA MET A 1 -24.10 3.93 12.02
C MET A 1 -23.98 3.50 10.55
N ALA A 2 -25.07 3.37 9.78
CA ALA A 2 -25.02 2.97 8.37
C ALA A 2 -24.18 3.91 7.45
N GLY A 3 -24.31 5.23 7.59
CA GLY A 3 -23.56 6.18 6.74
C GLY A 3 -22.03 6.09 6.85
N ALA A 4 -21.51 5.78 8.04
CA ALA A 4 -20.07 5.58 8.23
C ALA A 4 -19.58 4.30 7.54
N VAL A 5 -20.38 3.23 7.58
CA VAL A 5 -20.04 1.95 6.91
C VAL A 5 -19.93 2.13 5.40
N TYR A 6 -20.87 2.86 4.78
CA TYR A 6 -20.80 3.16 3.34
C TYR A 6 -19.61 4.05 2.98
N ALA A 7 -19.28 5.04 3.81
CA ALA A 7 -18.11 5.88 3.60
C ALA A 7 -16.79 5.08 3.67
N TYR A 8 -16.64 4.21 4.67
CA TYR A 8 -15.47 3.33 4.78
C TYR A 8 -15.42 2.32 3.64
N ALA A 9 -16.54 1.68 3.30
CA ALA A 9 -16.60 0.72 2.18
C ALA A 9 -16.24 1.38 0.84
N GLY A 10 -16.75 2.60 0.58
CA GLY A 10 -16.38 3.38 -0.59
C GLY A 10 -14.89 3.73 -0.59
N GLY A 11 -14.33 4.15 0.55
CA GLY A 11 -12.91 4.45 0.69
C GLY A 11 -12.01 3.24 0.40
N PHE A 12 -12.32 2.07 0.96
CA PHE A 12 -11.57 0.84 0.69
C PHE A 12 -11.70 0.37 -0.77
N LEU A 13 -12.88 0.55 -1.38
CA LEU A 13 -13.10 0.25 -2.79
C LEU A 13 -12.23 1.14 -3.70
N LEU A 14 -12.23 2.45 -3.45
CA LEU A 14 -11.42 3.41 -4.21
C LEU A 14 -9.92 3.14 -4.04
N LEU A 15 -9.49 2.85 -2.82
CA LEU A 15 -8.11 2.47 -2.54
C LEU A 15 -7.71 1.19 -3.31
N GLY A 16 -8.55 0.16 -3.29
CA GLY A 16 -8.31 -1.08 -4.03
C GLY A 16 -8.22 -0.87 -5.54
N ILE A 17 -9.12 -0.07 -6.11
CA ILE A 17 -9.09 0.30 -7.53
C ILE A 17 -7.81 1.09 -7.87
N ALA A 18 -7.43 2.05 -7.03
CA ALA A 18 -6.24 2.88 -7.24
C ALA A 18 -4.94 2.05 -7.22
N ILE A 19 -4.83 1.08 -6.31
CA ILE A 19 -3.67 0.19 -6.22
C ILE A 19 -3.60 -0.72 -7.45
N ALA A 20 -4.72 -1.38 -7.80
CA ALA A 20 -4.79 -2.32 -8.92
C ALA A 20 -4.55 -1.66 -10.29
N TRP A 21 -4.89 -0.37 -10.42
CA TRP A 21 -4.70 0.37 -11.67
C TRP A 21 -3.23 0.42 -12.12
N SER A 22 -2.31 0.61 -11.18
CA SER A 22 -0.87 0.74 -11.48
C SER A 22 -0.28 -0.52 -12.13
N THR A 23 -0.56 -1.70 -11.56
CA THR A 23 -0.10 -2.99 -12.08
C THR A 23 -0.76 -3.35 -13.42
N ALA A 24 -2.07 -3.11 -13.54
CA ALA A 24 -2.84 -3.51 -14.72
C ALA A 24 -2.61 -2.59 -15.92
N SER A 25 -2.55 -1.27 -15.71
CA SER A 25 -2.52 -0.30 -16.82
C SER A 25 -1.11 0.13 -17.23
N THR A 26 -0.10 -0.02 -16.37
CA THR A 26 1.23 0.56 -16.64
C THR A 26 2.34 -0.47 -16.57
N SER A 27 2.48 -1.19 -15.45
CA SER A 27 3.56 -2.18 -15.29
C SER A 27 3.44 -3.36 -16.27
N SER A 28 2.23 -3.92 -16.42
CA SER A 28 1.99 -5.07 -17.32
C SER A 28 2.22 -4.77 -18.82
N PRO A 29 1.67 -3.69 -19.41
CA PRO A 29 1.94 -3.39 -20.82
C PRO A 29 3.40 -3.02 -21.10
N ILE A 30 4.07 -2.29 -20.20
CA ILE A 30 5.50 -1.95 -20.33
C ILE A 30 6.37 -3.21 -20.32
N LEU A 31 6.11 -4.14 -19.39
CA LEU A 31 6.84 -5.42 -19.32
C LEU A 31 6.54 -6.32 -20.53
N ALA A 32 5.33 -6.25 -21.09
CA ALA A 32 4.99 -6.99 -22.30
C ALA A 32 5.75 -6.46 -23.55
N GLU A 33 6.05 -5.17 -23.59
CA GLU A 33 6.76 -4.52 -24.70
C GLU A 33 8.28 -4.72 -24.63
N ILE A 34 8.87 -4.64 -23.43
CA ILE A 34 10.33 -4.73 -23.23
C ILE A 34 10.82 -6.19 -23.15
N VAL A 35 10.02 -7.11 -22.60
CA VAL A 35 10.48 -8.47 -22.29
C VAL A 35 10.10 -9.44 -23.42
N PRO A 36 11.07 -10.21 -23.96
CA PRO A 36 10.81 -11.22 -24.98
C PRO A 36 9.88 -12.32 -24.44
N GLU A 37 9.03 -12.89 -25.31
CA GLU A 37 7.93 -13.80 -24.93
C GLU A 37 8.35 -14.96 -24.02
N LYS A 38 9.57 -15.47 -24.19
CA LYS A 38 10.12 -16.58 -23.39
C LYS A 38 10.48 -16.21 -21.95
N ALA A 39 10.67 -14.93 -21.63
CA ALA A 39 11.09 -14.44 -20.32
C ALA A 39 10.00 -13.66 -19.57
N ARG A 40 8.85 -13.39 -20.20
CA ARG A 40 7.75 -12.61 -19.59
C ARG A 40 7.30 -13.18 -18.25
N THR A 41 7.10 -14.49 -18.15
CA THR A 41 6.68 -15.13 -16.89
C THR A 41 7.73 -14.98 -15.78
N ALA A 42 9.02 -15.03 -16.13
CA ALA A 42 10.10 -14.83 -15.16
C ALA A 42 10.20 -13.37 -14.71
N ALA A 43 9.98 -12.40 -15.61
CA ALA A 43 9.94 -10.98 -15.26
C ALA A 43 8.76 -10.65 -14.35
N TYR A 44 7.56 -11.15 -14.65
CA TYR A 44 6.40 -10.99 -13.76
C TYR A 44 6.60 -11.67 -12.40
N ALA A 45 7.19 -12.87 -12.38
CA ALA A 45 7.49 -13.57 -11.13
C ALA A 45 8.51 -12.79 -10.28
N LEU A 46 9.49 -12.15 -10.91
CA LEU A 46 10.48 -11.32 -10.22
C LEU A 46 9.84 -10.07 -9.63
N ASP A 47 9.02 -9.37 -10.40
CA ASP A 47 8.27 -8.19 -9.96
C ASP A 47 7.39 -8.50 -8.75
N MET A 48 6.57 -9.56 -8.87
CA MET A 48 5.70 -10.00 -7.79
C MET A 48 6.49 -10.50 -6.57
N CYS A 49 7.67 -11.08 -6.76
CA CYS A 49 8.55 -11.47 -5.66
C CYS A 49 9.08 -10.24 -4.90
N PHE A 50 9.55 -9.21 -5.60
CA PHE A 50 10.00 -7.97 -4.98
C PHE A 50 8.87 -7.27 -4.23
N GLU A 51 7.68 -7.18 -4.83
CA GLU A 51 6.50 -6.60 -4.18
C GLU A 51 6.18 -7.32 -2.86
N ASN A 52 6.13 -8.66 -2.88
CA ASN A 52 5.82 -9.45 -1.70
C ASN A 52 6.91 -9.38 -0.61
N VAL A 53 8.18 -9.31 -1.01
CA VAL A 53 9.30 -9.14 -0.07
C VAL A 53 9.20 -7.79 0.62
N VAL A 54 8.94 -6.71 -0.13
CA VAL A 54 8.79 -5.36 0.44
C VAL A 54 7.52 -5.28 1.30
N ALA A 55 6.40 -5.85 0.84
CA ALA A 55 5.14 -5.88 1.59
C ALA A 55 5.26 -6.62 2.93
N SER A 56 6.11 -7.66 3.01
CA SER A 56 6.36 -8.40 4.24
C SER A 56 6.97 -7.52 5.34
N PHE A 57 7.67 -6.44 4.98
CA PHE A 57 8.19 -5.47 5.94
C PHE A 57 7.17 -4.42 6.38
N GLY A 58 6.01 -4.33 5.72
CA GLY A 58 4.99 -3.33 6.05
C GLY A 58 4.45 -3.50 7.47
N THR A 59 3.95 -4.69 7.79
CA THR A 59 3.39 -5.00 9.12
C THR A 59 4.33 -4.69 10.29
N PRO A 60 5.62 -5.10 10.29
CA PRO A 60 6.53 -4.73 11.35
C PRO A 60 6.87 -3.23 11.36
N VAL A 61 6.97 -2.57 10.20
CA VAL A 61 7.23 -1.12 10.13
C VAL A 61 6.08 -0.32 10.73
N VAL A 62 4.82 -0.67 10.42
CA VAL A 62 3.63 -0.03 11.02
C VAL A 62 3.59 -0.24 12.52
N GLY A 63 3.89 -1.46 12.99
CA GLY A 63 3.92 -1.77 14.41
C GLY A 63 4.92 -0.89 15.15
N ILE A 64 6.14 -0.78 14.61
CA ILE A 64 7.19 0.07 15.18
C ILE A 64 6.79 1.55 15.12
N LEU A 65 6.20 2.03 14.01
CA LEU A 65 5.74 3.42 13.89
C LEU A 65 4.64 3.73 14.92
N ALA A 66 3.66 2.84 15.08
CA ALA A 66 2.57 3.00 16.03
C ALA A 66 3.09 3.08 17.48
N GLU A 67 4.03 2.20 17.85
CA GLU A 67 4.60 2.16 19.20
C GLU A 67 5.57 3.32 19.48
N ARG A 68 6.51 3.59 18.57
CA ARG A 68 7.61 4.54 18.80
C ARG A 68 7.27 5.99 18.49
N VAL A 69 6.46 6.24 17.45
CA VAL A 69 6.17 7.59 16.96
C VAL A 69 4.84 8.10 17.52
N PHE A 70 3.84 7.23 17.64
CA PHE A 70 2.50 7.61 18.10
C PHE A 70 2.18 7.21 19.54
N GLY A 71 3.11 6.53 20.23
CA GLY A 71 2.98 6.22 21.67
C GLY A 71 1.96 5.14 21.99
N TYR A 72 1.68 4.21 21.06
CA TYR A 72 0.73 3.13 21.25
C TYR A 72 1.07 2.28 22.49
N GLN A 73 0.16 2.24 23.47
CA GLN A 73 0.29 1.38 24.66
C GLN A 73 -0.55 0.10 24.50
N PRO A 74 0.08 -1.08 24.33
CA PRO A 74 -0.63 -2.34 24.05
C PRO A 74 -1.51 -2.85 25.20
N ARG A 75 -1.46 -2.20 26.36
CA ARG A 75 -2.12 -2.66 27.60
C ARG A 75 -3.34 -1.82 28.02
N ALA A 76 -3.60 -0.70 27.34
CA ALA A 76 -4.79 0.12 27.58
C ALA A 76 -5.93 -0.36 26.68
N ALA A 77 -6.94 -0.99 27.29
CA ALA A 77 -8.10 -1.54 26.59
C ALA A 77 -8.78 -0.46 25.71
N ALA A 78 -8.73 -0.65 24.38
CA ALA A 78 -9.55 0.02 23.38
C ALA A 78 -9.75 1.53 23.58
N ASP A 79 -8.66 2.28 23.76
CA ASP A 79 -8.74 3.74 23.81
C ASP A 79 -8.89 4.36 22.41
N ARG A 80 -9.76 5.37 22.28
CA ARG A 80 -10.07 6.04 21.02
C ARG A 80 -8.83 6.77 20.47
N GLU A 81 -7.94 7.21 21.37
CA GLU A 81 -6.64 7.79 21.02
C GLU A 81 -5.68 6.77 20.42
N ASN A 82 -5.63 5.54 20.95
CA ASN A 82 -4.81 4.45 20.40
C ASN A 82 -5.27 4.04 19.00
N ALA A 83 -6.59 4.06 18.74
CA ALA A 83 -7.14 3.81 17.41
C ALA A 83 -6.78 4.92 16.41
N ALA A 84 -6.76 6.18 16.84
CA ALA A 84 -6.35 7.30 16.00
C ALA A 84 -4.84 7.30 15.71
N ALA A 85 -4.01 6.94 16.69
CA ALA A 85 -2.56 6.73 16.54
C ALA A 85 -2.25 5.64 15.51
N LEU A 86 -2.89 4.48 15.64
CA LEU A 86 -2.73 3.36 14.70
C LEU A 86 -3.23 3.73 13.30
N GLY A 87 -4.37 4.41 13.19
CA GLY A 87 -4.91 4.88 11.90
C GLY A 87 -3.97 5.85 11.18
N LYS A 88 -3.31 6.76 11.91
CA LYS A 88 -2.30 7.67 11.33
C LYS A 88 -1.05 6.93 10.87
N ALA A 89 -0.61 5.90 11.61
CA ALA A 89 0.52 5.06 11.22
C ALA A 89 0.24 4.31 9.92
N ILE A 90 -0.93 3.66 9.81
CA ILE A 90 -1.37 2.95 8.60
C ILE A 90 -1.52 3.94 7.43
N PHE A 91 -2.10 5.12 7.66
CA PHE A 91 -2.23 6.13 6.60
C PHE A 91 -0.87 6.60 6.09
N ALA A 92 0.10 6.82 6.97
CA ALA A 92 1.46 7.21 6.58
C ALA A 92 2.16 6.11 5.77
N GLU A 93 2.00 4.84 6.19
CA GLU A 93 2.56 3.69 5.46
C GLU A 93 1.97 3.56 4.05
N ILE A 94 0.69 3.85 3.85
CA ILE A 94 0.04 3.79 2.52
C ILE A 94 0.38 5.04 1.68
N ALA A 95 0.42 6.22 2.31
CA ALA A 95 0.66 7.48 1.62
C ALA A 95 2.08 7.59 1.06
N VAL A 96 3.09 7.00 1.74
CA VAL A 96 4.49 7.06 1.30
C VAL A 96 4.70 6.34 -0.06
N PRO A 97 4.34 5.06 -0.24
CA PRO A 97 4.39 4.37 -1.53
C PRO A 97 3.55 5.05 -2.60
N ALA A 98 2.34 5.51 -2.26
CA ALA A 98 1.47 6.20 -3.21
C ALA A 98 2.13 7.48 -3.74
N THR A 99 2.76 8.26 -2.86
CA THR A 99 3.47 9.49 -3.25
C THR A 99 4.69 9.18 -4.11
N ILE A 100 5.48 8.16 -3.76
CA ILE A 100 6.64 7.72 -4.55
C ILE A 100 6.20 7.26 -5.95
N CYS A 101 5.11 6.49 -6.05
CA CYS A 101 4.52 6.09 -7.33
C CYS A 101 4.10 7.31 -8.15
N CYS A 102 3.32 8.23 -7.58
CA CYS A 102 2.89 9.44 -8.27
C CYS A 102 4.08 10.27 -8.77
N LEU A 103 5.11 10.48 -7.95
CA LEU A 103 6.31 11.23 -8.34
C LEU A 103 7.07 10.53 -9.47
N THR A 104 7.22 9.21 -9.40
CA THR A 104 7.95 8.44 -10.43
C THR A 104 7.20 8.43 -11.76
N TYR A 105 5.87 8.24 -11.73
CA TYR A 105 5.05 8.32 -12.93
C TYR A 105 5.02 9.73 -13.53
N SER A 106 4.91 10.77 -12.70
CA SER A 106 4.98 12.17 -13.14
C SER A 106 6.36 12.58 -13.65
N ALA A 107 7.45 11.93 -13.24
CA ALA A 107 8.78 12.20 -13.77
C ALA A 107 9.05 11.47 -15.09
N MET A 108 8.33 10.39 -15.36
CA MET A 108 8.45 9.60 -16.59
C MET A 108 7.61 10.16 -17.74
N TYR A 109 6.55 10.93 -17.44
CA TYR A 109 5.70 11.62 -18.41
C TYR A 109 6.07 13.09 -18.54
#